data_AF-Q94QQ0-F1
#
_entry.id   AF-Q94QQ0-F1
#
_cell.length_a   1.000
_cell.length_b   1.000
_cell.length_c   1.000
_cell.angle_alpha   90.00
_cell.angle_beta   90.00
_cell.angle_gamma   90.00
#
_symmetry.space_group_name_H-M   'P 1'
#
loop_
_entity.id
_entity.type
_entity.pdbx_description
1 polymer ?
#
loop_
_entity_poly.entity_id
_entity_poly.type
_entity_poly.pdbx_seq_one_letter_code
_entity_poly.pdbx_strand_id
1 'polypeptide(L)'
;MTLMIFLSMSITLLCSSVFSAHPLVLTVKVLLLATTISLTLAHITTWYAYMLYMVMVGGMLVMFTYISSLSPNGIFQLKPQLAHLATTLIPGFLLAHSTSSTPSTLNTQDHHNTPENFICFFLENGNEKLLLTSATILLLALLMSMTLLPRTKAPMRPTIFYSSHMMHSNMLCNY
;
A
#
# COMPACT_ATOMS: atom_id res chain seq x y z
N MET A 1 -19.74 11.77 10.36
CA MET A 1 -20.08 10.33 10.17
C MET A 1 -19.35 9.75 8.96
N THR A 2 -19.38 10.43 7.81
CA THR A 2 -18.63 10.07 6.59
C THR A 2 -17.13 9.83 6.83
N LEU A 3 -16.46 10.70 7.58
CA LEU A 3 -15.03 10.55 7.89
C LEU A 3 -14.70 9.26 8.66
N MET A 4 -15.54 8.92 9.66
CA MET A 4 -15.39 7.68 10.43
C MET A 4 -15.57 6.45 9.55
N ILE A 5 -16.46 6.54 8.55
CA ILE A 5 -16.68 5.46 7.57
C ILE A 5 -15.45 5.33 6.67
N PHE A 6 -14.87 6.43 6.18
CA PHE A 6 -13.63 6.32 5.41
C PHE A 6 -12.46 5.78 6.25
N LEU A 7 -12.38 6.12 7.54
CA LEU A 7 -11.37 5.56 8.43
C LEU A 7 -11.58 4.05 8.64
N SER A 8 -12.82 3.58 8.78
CA SER A 8 -13.11 2.15 8.84
C SER A 8 -12.78 1.43 7.52
N MET A 9 -13.00 2.04 6.35
CA MET A 9 -12.51 1.51 5.06
C MET A 9 -10.99 1.29 5.12
N SER A 10 -10.24 2.30 5.55
CA SER A 10 -8.77 2.23 5.56
C SER A 10 -8.24 1.09 6.46
N ILE A 11 -8.88 0.84 7.60
CA ILE A 11 -8.53 -0.26 8.51
C ILE A 11 -8.84 -1.62 7.86
N THR A 12 -10.01 -1.76 7.22
CA THR A 12 -10.35 -3.01 6.52
C THR A 12 -9.40 -3.31 5.37
N LEU A 13 -8.99 -2.29 4.61
CA LEU A 13 -8.02 -2.41 3.53
C LEU A 13 -6.63 -2.80 4.03
N LEU A 14 -6.17 -2.19 5.12
CA LEU A 14 -4.92 -2.58 5.78
C LEU A 14 -4.97 -4.06 6.20
N CYS A 15 -6.03 -4.50 6.88
CA CYS A 15 -6.18 -5.91 7.28
C CYS A 15 -6.17 -6.86 6.06
N SER A 16 -6.88 -6.50 4.98
CA SER A 16 -6.93 -7.29 3.75
C SER A 16 -5.58 -7.39 3.03
N SER A 17 -4.70 -6.40 3.22
CA SER A 17 -3.36 -6.33 2.64
C SER A 17 -2.41 -7.34 3.27
N VAL A 18 -2.48 -7.53 4.60
CA VAL A 18 -1.62 -8.46 5.36
C VAL A 18 -1.75 -9.90 4.87
N PHE A 19 -2.94 -10.32 4.46
CA PHE A 19 -3.18 -11.70 4.00
C PHE A 19 -2.81 -11.93 2.52
N SER A 20 -2.20 -10.95 1.84
CA SER A 20 -1.82 -11.10 0.44
C SER A 20 -0.52 -11.90 0.29
N ALA A 21 -0.59 -13.06 -0.35
CA ALA A 21 0.59 -13.91 -0.59
C ALA A 21 1.51 -13.37 -1.70
N HIS A 22 0.96 -12.70 -2.71
CA HIS A 22 1.74 -12.22 -3.85
C HIS A 22 2.15 -10.75 -3.66
N PRO A 23 3.45 -10.39 -3.83
CA PRO A 23 3.95 -9.04 -3.59
C PRO A 23 3.30 -8.00 -4.51
N LEU A 24 3.03 -8.33 -5.78
CA LEU A 24 2.34 -7.42 -6.72
C LEU A 24 0.91 -7.08 -6.27
N VAL A 25 0.16 -8.06 -5.74
CA VAL A 25 -1.21 -7.82 -5.25
C VAL A 25 -1.17 -6.95 -4.02
N LEU A 26 -0.18 -7.17 -3.16
CA LEU A 26 0.02 -6.34 -1.99
C LEU A 26 0.30 -4.89 -2.39
N THR A 27 1.19 -4.64 -3.37
CA THR A 27 1.46 -3.26 -3.81
C THR A 27 0.21 -2.55 -4.34
N VAL A 28 -0.65 -3.27 -5.07
CA VAL A 28 -1.93 -2.70 -5.58
C VAL A 28 -2.89 -2.40 -4.42
N LYS A 29 -3.02 -3.30 -3.45
CA LYS A 29 -3.87 -3.07 -2.25
C LYS A 29 -3.38 -1.89 -1.41
N VAL A 30 -2.07 -1.74 -1.25
CA VAL A 30 -1.48 -0.62 -0.50
C VAL A 30 -1.64 0.71 -1.26
N LEU A 31 -1.57 0.70 -2.59
CA LEU A 31 -1.87 1.90 -3.38
C LEU A 31 -3.32 2.35 -3.20
N LEU A 32 -4.26 1.41 -3.19
CA LEU A 32 -5.67 1.70 -2.90
C LEU A 32 -5.88 2.17 -1.46
N LEU A 33 -5.14 1.62 -0.49
CA LEU A 33 -5.13 2.15 0.88
C LEU A 33 -4.65 3.60 0.92
N ALA A 34 -3.56 3.93 0.22
CA ALA A 34 -3.02 5.30 0.17
C ALA A 34 -4.00 6.30 -0.46
N THR A 35 -4.70 5.92 -1.53
CA THR A 35 -5.74 6.78 -2.12
C THR A 35 -6.88 7.03 -1.13
N THR A 36 -7.38 5.99 -0.45
CA THR A 36 -8.46 6.17 0.54
C THR A 36 -8.07 7.08 1.71
N ILE A 37 -6.83 6.99 2.20
CA ILE A 37 -6.33 7.84 3.29
C ILE A 37 -6.12 9.28 2.82
N SER A 38 -5.63 9.48 1.59
CA SER A 38 -5.52 10.84 1.04
C SER A 38 -6.89 11.50 0.89
N LEU A 39 -7.93 10.73 0.51
CA LEU A 39 -9.30 11.23 0.41
C LEU A 39 -9.88 11.59 1.78
N THR A 40 -9.55 10.85 2.83
CA THR A 40 -10.00 11.19 4.20
C THR A 40 -9.41 12.53 4.66
N LEU A 41 -8.13 12.77 4.37
CA LEU A 41 -7.43 13.99 4.73
C LEU A 41 -7.82 15.20 3.87
N ALA A 42 -8.25 14.97 2.62
CA ALA A 42 -8.72 16.03 1.74
C ALA A 42 -9.94 16.77 2.29
N HIS A 43 -10.72 16.12 3.16
CA HIS A 43 -11.83 16.77 3.89
C HIS A 43 -11.36 17.80 4.94
N ILE A 44 -10.09 17.76 5.36
CA ILE A 44 -9.51 18.67 6.36
C ILE A 44 -8.67 19.74 5.64
N THR A 45 -7.62 19.30 4.93
CA THR A 45 -6.78 20.19 4.11
C THR A 45 -6.35 19.47 2.84
N THR A 46 -6.68 20.06 1.70
CA THR A 46 -6.34 19.51 0.38
C THR A 46 -4.83 19.52 0.12
N TRP A 47 -4.12 20.56 0.58
CA TRP A 47 -2.68 20.68 0.38
C TRP A 47 -1.87 19.58 1.08
N TYR A 48 -2.24 19.26 2.33
CA TYR A 48 -1.56 18.21 3.08
C TYR A 48 -1.91 16.81 2.54
N ALA A 49 -3.18 16.58 2.19
CA ALA A 49 -3.61 15.35 1.55
C ALA A 49 -2.83 15.06 0.26
N TYR A 50 -2.58 16.10 -0.55
CA TYR A 50 -1.79 16.01 -1.76
C TYR A 50 -0.32 15.66 -1.47
N MET A 51 0.32 16.33 -0.52
CA MET A 51 1.72 16.05 -0.15
C MET A 51 1.91 14.60 0.32
N LEU A 52 1.03 14.13 1.21
CA LEU A 52 1.08 12.72 1.67
C LEU A 52 0.82 11.74 0.53
N TYR A 53 -0.11 12.03 -0.36
CA TYR A 53 -0.39 11.17 -1.50
C TYR A 53 0.84 11.00 -2.41
N MET A 54 1.51 12.11 -2.73
CA MET A 54 2.70 12.09 -3.59
C MET A 54 3.85 11.27 -2.98
N VAL A 55 4.11 11.43 -1.67
CA VAL A 55 5.18 10.70 -0.98
C VAL A 55 4.86 9.20 -0.92
N MET A 56 3.62 8.84 -0.59
CA MET A 56 3.21 7.44 -0.44
C MET A 56 3.18 6.71 -1.78
N VAL A 57 2.55 7.29 -2.80
CA VAL A 57 2.49 6.66 -4.14
C VAL A 57 3.88 6.62 -4.76
N GLY A 58 4.69 7.67 -4.60
CA GLY A 58 6.08 7.67 -5.05
C GLY A 58 6.89 6.51 -4.48
N GLY A 59 6.82 6.30 -3.15
CA GLY A 59 7.51 5.18 -2.50
C GLY A 59 7.03 3.81 -2.97
N MET A 60 5.71 3.63 -3.12
CA MET A 60 5.13 2.36 -3.58
C MET A 60 5.45 2.04 -5.04
N LEU A 61 5.58 3.04 -5.91
CA LEU A 61 5.96 2.86 -7.31
C LEU A 61 7.41 2.37 -7.46
N VAL A 62 8.34 2.90 -6.66
CA VAL A 62 9.73 2.41 -6.65
C VAL A 62 9.77 0.92 -6.26
N MET A 63 9.04 0.54 -5.21
CA MET A 63 8.93 -0.86 -4.79
C MET A 63 8.30 -1.76 -5.85
N PHE A 64 7.28 -1.26 -6.57
CA PHE A 64 6.68 -1.99 -7.68
C PHE A 64 7.70 -2.27 -8.80
N THR A 65 8.46 -1.25 -9.22
CA THR A 65 9.50 -1.43 -10.27
C THR A 65 10.55 -2.43 -9.83
N TYR A 66 10.98 -2.38 -8.57
CA TYR A 66 11.93 -3.33 -8.00
C TYR A 66 11.40 -4.77 -8.11
N ILE A 67 10.21 -5.06 -7.57
CA ILE A 67 9.63 -6.40 -7.55
C ILE A 67 9.37 -6.91 -8.99
N SER A 68 8.90 -6.04 -9.88
CA SER A 68 8.64 -6.40 -11.29
C SER A 68 9.91 -6.81 -12.04
N SER A 69 11.07 -6.24 -11.68
CA SER A 69 12.35 -6.58 -12.30
C SER A 69 12.97 -7.88 -11.78
N LEU A 70 12.62 -8.31 -10.55
CA LEU A 70 13.12 -9.54 -9.94
C LEU A 70 12.26 -10.78 -10.25
N SER A 71 10.98 -10.61 -10.56
CA SER A 71 10.11 -11.75 -10.84
C SER A 71 10.36 -12.29 -12.26
N PRO A 72 10.76 -13.56 -12.43
CA PRO A 72 10.55 -14.23 -13.71
C PRO A 72 9.04 -14.20 -14.01
N ASN A 73 8.64 -14.13 -15.29
CA ASN A 73 7.25 -14.02 -15.76
C ASN A 73 6.39 -15.24 -15.38
N GLY A 74 6.17 -15.48 -14.08
CA GLY A 74 5.35 -16.54 -13.55
C GLY A 74 3.88 -16.22 -13.76
N ILE A 75 3.12 -17.21 -14.22
CA ILE A 75 1.69 -17.08 -14.48
C ILE A 75 0.99 -16.82 -13.15
N PHE A 76 0.37 -15.65 -13.04
CA PHE A 76 -0.26 -15.19 -11.81
C PHE A 76 -1.58 -15.91 -11.56
N GLN A 77 -1.57 -16.89 -10.64
CA GLN A 77 -2.79 -17.60 -10.22
C GLN A 77 -3.46 -16.89 -9.04
N LEU A 78 -4.41 -16.01 -9.35
CA LEU A 78 -5.36 -15.50 -8.36
C LEU A 78 -6.36 -16.59 -8.01
N LYS A 79 -6.25 -17.14 -6.80
CA LYS A 79 -7.38 -17.84 -6.18
C LYS A 79 -8.24 -16.81 -5.47
N PRO A 80 -9.46 -16.49 -5.95
CA PRO A 80 -10.34 -15.56 -5.26
C PRO A 80 -10.71 -16.17 -3.91
N GLN A 81 -10.20 -15.59 -2.82
CA GLN A 81 -10.59 -15.97 -1.49
C GLN A 81 -11.89 -15.26 -1.15
N LEU A 82 -12.99 -16.02 -1.03
CA LEU A 82 -14.33 -15.46 -0.77
C LEU A 82 -14.36 -14.55 0.47
N ALA A 83 -13.54 -14.87 1.48
CA ALA A 83 -13.36 -14.05 2.68
C ALA A 83 -12.79 -12.65 2.39
N HIS A 84 -11.89 -12.52 1.42
CA HIS A 84 -11.35 -11.21 0.98
C HIS A 84 -12.38 -10.37 0.24
N LEU A 85 -13.22 -11.02 -0.56
CA LEU A 85 -14.29 -10.31 -1.26
C LEU A 85 -15.34 -9.81 -0.26
N ALA A 86 -15.73 -10.63 0.71
CA ALA A 86 -16.69 -10.24 1.74
C ALA A 86 -16.20 -9.04 2.58
N THR A 87 -14.94 -9.06 3.01
CA THR A 87 -14.35 -8.00 3.84
C THR A 87 -14.25 -6.64 3.14
N THR A 88 -14.15 -6.62 1.80
CA THR A 88 -14.09 -5.37 1.03
C THR A 88 -15.47 -4.82 0.64
N LEU A 89 -16.48 -5.68 0.50
CA LEU A 89 -17.83 -5.27 0.10
C LEU A 89 -18.68 -4.71 1.25
N ILE A 90 -18.54 -5.25 2.47
CA ILE A 90 -19.29 -4.80 3.65
C ILE A 90 -19.18 -3.28 3.88
N PRO A 91 -17.97 -2.70 3.90
CA PRO A 91 -17.85 -1.30 4.22
C PRO A 91 -18.29 -0.43 2.99
N GLY A 92 -18.12 -0.90 1.76
CA GLY A 92 -18.70 -0.25 0.56
C GLY A 92 -20.23 -0.15 0.59
N PHE A 93 -20.92 -1.20 1.08
CA PHE A 93 -22.37 -1.18 1.25
C PHE A 93 -22.81 -0.18 2.34
N LEU A 94 -22.06 -0.10 3.44
CA LEU A 94 -22.32 0.88 4.49
C LEU A 94 -22.16 2.33 3.98
N LEU A 95 -21.19 2.57 3.09
CA LEU A 95 -21.00 3.87 2.46
C LEU A 95 -22.19 4.27 1.59
N ALA A 96 -22.71 3.33 0.78
CA ALA A 96 -23.86 3.55 -0.08
C ALA A 96 -25.14 3.90 0.70
N HIS A 97 -25.29 3.36 1.92
CA HIS A 97 -26.43 3.70 2.78
C HIS A 97 -26.24 5.01 3.55
N SER A 98 -24.99 5.45 3.76
CA SER A 98 -24.64 6.71 4.42
C SER A 98 -24.74 7.92 3.48
N THR A 99 -25.86 8.11 2.80
CA THR A 99 -26.10 9.32 2.01
C THR A 99 -26.50 10.47 2.93
N SER A 100 -25.52 11.10 3.59
CA SER A 100 -25.75 12.44 4.12
C SER A 100 -25.75 13.43 2.96
N SER A 101 -26.86 14.15 2.80
CA SER A 101 -27.05 15.22 1.83
C SER A 101 -25.96 16.29 1.99
N THR A 102 -25.31 16.60 0.86
CA THR A 102 -24.32 17.66 0.65
C THR A 102 -22.98 17.48 1.38
N PRO A 103 -21.84 17.35 0.66
CA PRO A 103 -20.57 17.66 1.26
C PRO A 103 -20.57 19.17 1.46
N SER A 104 -20.61 19.64 2.70
CA SER A 104 -20.04 20.96 2.99
C SER A 104 -18.54 20.83 2.79
N THR A 105 -18.11 20.79 1.52
CA THR A 105 -16.74 21.10 1.16
C THR A 105 -16.55 22.53 1.62
N LEU A 106 -16.08 22.70 2.85
CA LEU A 106 -15.55 23.96 3.33
C LEU A 106 -14.43 24.28 2.36
N ASN A 107 -14.70 25.20 1.45
CA ASN A 107 -13.73 25.63 0.49
C ASN A 107 -12.65 26.31 1.30
N THR A 108 -11.50 25.67 1.45
CA THR A 108 -10.33 26.25 2.14
C THR A 108 -9.78 27.48 1.40
N GLN A 109 -10.38 27.84 0.26
CA GLN A 109 -10.15 29.06 -0.50
C GLN A 109 -11.20 30.16 -0.28
N ASP A 110 -12.15 30.00 0.67
CA ASP A 110 -13.00 31.12 1.06
C ASP A 110 -12.16 32.15 1.83
N HIS A 111 -11.79 33.22 1.12
CA HIS A 111 -11.02 34.37 1.62
C HIS A 111 -11.70 35.12 2.79
N HIS A 112 -12.90 34.71 3.22
CA HIS A 112 -13.64 35.37 4.27
C HIS A 112 -13.18 34.96 5.69
N ASN A 113 -12.48 33.83 5.82
CA ASN A 113 -11.86 33.45 7.09
C ASN A 113 -10.39 33.85 7.08
N THR A 114 -9.93 34.48 8.17
CA THR A 114 -8.51 34.74 8.40
C THR A 114 -7.72 33.46 8.16
N PRO A 115 -6.54 33.51 7.51
CA PRO A 115 -5.71 32.32 7.33
C PRO A 115 -5.26 31.86 8.72
N GLU A 116 -6.04 30.97 9.31
CA GLU A 116 -5.63 30.33 10.55
C GLU A 116 -4.35 29.59 10.24
N ASN A 117 -3.33 29.79 11.09
CA ASN A 117 -2.06 29.11 10.95
C ASN A 117 -2.36 27.62 10.76
N PHE A 118 -1.92 27.03 9.63
CA PHE A 118 -2.16 25.61 9.32
C PHE A 118 -1.81 24.69 10.50
N ILE A 119 -0.78 25.07 11.27
CA ILE A 119 -0.35 24.41 12.49
C ILE A 119 -1.45 24.43 13.56
N CYS A 120 -2.07 25.59 13.83
CA CYS A 120 -3.19 25.69 14.78
C CYS A 120 -4.40 24.84 14.35
N PHE A 121 -4.71 24.80 13.05
CA PHE A 121 -5.81 23.98 12.52
C PHE A 121 -5.59 22.47 12.70
N PHE A 122 -4.33 22.02 12.60
CA PHE A 122 -3.97 20.62 12.89
C PHE A 122 -3.94 20.29 14.38
N LEU A 123 -3.60 21.28 15.22
CA LEU A 123 -3.65 21.17 16.68
C LEU A 123 -5.05 21.41 17.25
N GLU A 124 -6.03 21.73 16.41
CA GLU A 124 -7.41 21.90 16.84
C GLU A 124 -8.02 20.55 17.26
N ASN A 125 -8.87 20.62 18.29
CA ASN A 125 -9.31 19.46 19.05
C ASN A 125 -10.11 18.50 18.14
N GLY A 126 -9.52 17.34 17.80
CA GLY A 126 -10.12 16.30 16.96
C GLY A 126 -9.35 15.97 15.68
N ASN A 127 -8.73 16.97 15.03
CA ASN A 127 -7.95 16.78 13.81
C ASN A 127 -6.61 16.08 14.10
N GLU A 128 -6.01 16.37 15.27
CA GLU A 128 -4.76 15.75 15.73
C GLU A 128 -4.83 14.20 15.74
N LYS A 129 -5.96 13.64 16.18
CA LYS A 129 -6.15 12.18 16.32
C LYS A 129 -6.31 11.54 14.95
N LEU A 130 -6.99 12.22 14.04
CA LEU A 130 -7.16 11.75 12.66
C LEU A 130 -5.85 11.79 11.87
N LEU A 131 -5.07 12.85 12.05
CA LEU A 131 -3.74 12.96 11.46
C LEU A 131 -2.81 11.85 11.97
N LEU A 132 -2.80 11.63 13.29
CA LEU A 132 -1.95 10.59 13.89
C LEU A 132 -2.37 9.17 13.44
N THR A 133 -3.67 8.89 13.40
CA THR A 133 -4.19 7.59 12.95
C THR A 133 -3.90 7.34 11.47
N SER A 134 -4.09 8.32 10.59
CA SER A 134 -3.74 8.18 9.17
C SER A 134 -2.24 7.97 8.95
N ALA A 135 -1.38 8.72 9.65
CA ALA A 135 0.07 8.58 9.56
C ALA A 135 0.56 7.19 10.02
N THR A 136 0.01 6.68 11.13
CA THR A 136 0.37 5.35 11.65
C THR A 136 -0.10 4.20 10.74
N ILE A 137 -1.29 4.31 10.15
CA ILE A 137 -1.80 3.33 9.17
C ILE A 137 -0.90 3.30 7.92
N LEU A 138 -0.50 4.47 7.41
CA LEU A 138 0.38 4.57 6.24
C LEU A 138 1.78 4.01 6.51
N LEU A 139 2.37 4.34 7.67
CA LEU A 139 3.67 3.81 8.07
C LEU A 139 3.63 2.29 8.18
N LEU A 140 2.58 1.73 8.80
CA LEU A 140 2.41 0.29 8.92
C LEU A 140 2.28 -0.38 7.54
N ALA A 141 1.55 0.23 6.61
CA ALA A 141 1.40 -0.28 5.25
C ALA A 141 2.74 -0.34 4.49
N LEU A 142 3.59 0.69 4.63
CA LEU A 142 4.93 0.68 4.04
C LEU A 142 5.80 -0.42 4.65
N LEU A 143 5.80 -0.58 5.98
CA LEU A 143 6.55 -1.64 6.65
C LEU A 143 6.12 -3.03 6.17
N MET A 144 4.82 -3.27 6.05
CA MET A 144 4.29 -4.53 5.52
C MET A 144 4.71 -4.78 4.07
N SER A 145 4.83 -3.74 3.25
CA SER A 145 5.33 -3.90 1.88
C SER A 145 6.81 -4.31 1.82
N MET A 146 7.63 -3.85 2.76
CA MET A 146 9.04 -4.21 2.83
C MET A 146 9.29 -5.64 3.27
N THR A 147 8.42 -6.19 4.14
CA THR A 147 8.60 -7.55 4.68
C THR A 147 8.33 -8.65 3.66
N LEU A 148 7.64 -8.35 2.56
CA LEU A 148 7.32 -9.28 1.48
C LEU A 148 8.39 -9.36 0.40
N LEU A 149 9.42 -8.50 0.46
CA LEU A 149 10.57 -8.66 -0.43
C LEU A 149 11.29 -9.96 -0.07
N PRO A 150 11.50 -10.87 -1.03
CA PRO A 150 12.23 -12.09 -0.76
C PRO A 150 13.64 -11.73 -0.30
N ARG A 151 14.02 -12.19 0.90
CA ARG A 151 15.43 -12.28 1.32
C ARG A 151 16.11 -13.44 0.59
N THR A 152 16.07 -13.46 -0.74
CA THR A 152 16.78 -14.48 -1.52
C THR A 152 18.14 -13.93 -1.94
N LYS A 153 19.16 -14.77 -1.71
CA LYS A 153 20.54 -14.51 -2.12
C LYS A 153 20.54 -14.16 -3.61
N ALA A 154 21.33 -13.15 -3.95
CA ALA A 154 21.47 -12.61 -5.29
C ALA A 154 21.38 -13.68 -6.39
N PRO A 155 20.72 -13.39 -7.52
CA PRO A 155 20.78 -14.24 -8.70
C PRO A 155 22.17 -14.12 -9.33
N MET A 156 23.17 -14.72 -8.70
CA MET A 156 24.39 -15.12 -9.37
C MET A 156 24.26 -16.60 -9.65
N ARG A 157 24.00 -16.89 -10.92
CA ARG A 157 24.18 -18.18 -11.58
C ARG A 157 25.24 -19.00 -10.82
N PRO A 158 24.92 -20.16 -10.23
CA PRO A 158 25.97 -21.09 -9.83
C PRO A 158 26.64 -21.51 -11.14
N THR A 159 27.78 -20.92 -11.46
CA THR A 159 28.63 -21.42 -12.52
C THR A 159 29.10 -22.79 -12.04
N ILE A 160 28.44 -23.83 -12.50
CA ILE A 160 28.98 -25.18 -12.47
C ILE A 160 30.22 -25.12 -13.36
N PHE A 161 31.39 -24.88 -12.76
CA PHE A 161 32.66 -25.16 -13.40
C PHE A 161 32.75 -26.68 -13.48
N TYR A 162 32.42 -27.25 -14.64
CA TYR A 162 32.88 -28.59 -14.95
C TYR A 162 34.40 -28.48 -15.05
N SER A 163 35.12 -28.81 -13.97
CA SER A 163 36.56 -28.95 -14.06
C SER A 163 36.81 -30.08 -15.05
N SER A 164 37.64 -29.82 -16.05
CA SER A 164 38.05 -30.74 -17.11
C SER A 164 38.79 -32.00 -16.60
N HIS A 165 38.82 -32.22 -15.27
CA HIS A 165 39.58 -33.29 -14.64
C HIS A 165 38.80 -34.62 -14.49
N MET A 166 37.47 -34.63 -14.68
CA MET A 166 36.66 -35.88 -14.64
C MET A 166 36.46 -36.56 -16.00
N MET A 167 36.90 -35.95 -17.11
CA MET A 167 36.88 -36.63 -18.42
C MET A 167 38.06 -37.58 -18.60
N HIS A 168 39.15 -37.43 -17.83
CA HIS A 168 40.33 -38.26 -18.00
C HIS A 168 40.34 -39.52 -17.13
N SER A 169 39.64 -39.53 -15.99
CA SER A 169 39.54 -40.73 -15.13
C SER A 169 38.58 -41.80 -15.68
N ASN A 170 37.57 -41.43 -16.47
CA ASN A 170 36.63 -42.39 -17.06
C ASN A 170 37.13 -43.07 -18.34
N MET A 171 38.27 -42.66 -18.91
CA MET A 171 38.91 -43.39 -20.02
C MET A 171 40.00 -44.39 -19.58
N LEU A 172 40.42 -44.37 -18.30
CA LEU A 172 41.45 -45.28 -17.79
C LEU A 172 40.87 -46.52 -17.07
N CYS A 173 39.55 -46.61 -16.88
CA CYS A 173 38.88 -47.77 -16.27
C CYS A 173 38.26 -48.76 -17.28
N ASN A 174 38.48 -48.55 -18.59
CA ASN A 174 37.92 -49.39 -19.67
C ASN A 174 38.98 -50.15 -20.49
N TYR A 175 40.11 -50.52 -19.86
CA TYR A 175 41.03 -51.54 -20.37
C TYR A 175 41.53 -52.42 -19.23
#